data_AF-A0A0W1R5A6-F1
#
_entry.id   AF-A0A0W1R5A6-F1
#
_cell.length_a   1.000
_cell.length_b   1.000
_cell.length_c   1.000
_cell.angle_alpha   90.00
_cell.angle_beta   90.00
_cell.angle_gamma   90.00
#
_symmetry.space_group_name_H-M   'P 1'
#
loop_
_entity.id
_entity.type
_entity.pdbx_description
1 polymer ?
#
loop_
_entity_poly.entity_id
_entity_poly.type
_entity_poly.pdbx_seq_one_letter_code
_entity_poly.pdbx_strand_id
1 'polypeptide(L)'
;MSGPTDEGLDSFESRITEESYQTYPLDSDSVSEVVIRAVATTIDCDPLELDQLYGTVDPDALDDLFTEGPSASPTADGQFIFSFSGCEVVISRNVVAVRRFDD
;
A
#
# COMPACT_ATOMS: atom_id res chain seq x y z
N MET A 1 -28.50 -5.07 -23.66
CA MET A 1 -28.90 -4.80 -22.27
C MET A 1 -27.63 -4.80 -21.46
N SER A 2 -27.19 -3.61 -21.10
CA SER A 2 -25.91 -3.26 -20.51
C SER A 2 -25.69 -3.96 -19.18
N GLY A 3 -24.53 -4.60 -19.03
CA GLY A 3 -23.94 -4.84 -17.71
C GLY A 3 -23.41 -3.53 -17.13
N PRO A 4 -23.23 -3.41 -15.82
CA PRO A 4 -22.90 -2.14 -15.19
C PRO A 4 -21.53 -1.65 -15.67
N THR A 5 -21.47 -0.42 -16.16
CA THR A 5 -20.24 0.39 -16.27
C THR A 5 -19.78 0.72 -14.85
N ASP A 6 -18.96 -0.15 -14.27
CA ASP A 6 -18.10 0.17 -13.15
C ASP A 6 -16.74 0.64 -13.70
N GLU A 7 -16.74 1.79 -14.38
CA GLU A 7 -15.54 2.33 -15.05
C GLU A 7 -14.65 3.15 -14.09
N GLY A 8 -14.74 2.89 -12.79
CA GLY A 8 -14.04 3.65 -11.75
C GLY A 8 -13.08 2.82 -10.90
N LEU A 9 -13.43 1.58 -10.52
CA LEU A 9 -12.58 0.76 -9.63
C LEU A 9 -11.65 -0.21 -10.39
N ASP A 10 -12.03 -0.65 -11.60
CA ASP A 10 -11.25 -1.65 -12.36
C ASP A 10 -9.87 -1.17 -12.81
N SER A 11 -9.65 0.11 -13.10
CA SER A 11 -8.34 0.58 -13.63
C SER A 11 -7.20 0.51 -12.60
N PHE A 12 -7.52 0.74 -11.32
CA PHE A 12 -6.53 0.68 -10.25
C PHE A 12 -6.22 -0.77 -9.88
N GLU A 13 -7.26 -1.58 -9.75
CA GLU A 13 -7.10 -3.01 -9.53
C GLU A 13 -6.38 -3.67 -10.71
N SER A 14 -6.63 -3.25 -11.96
CA SER A 14 -5.89 -3.74 -13.13
C SER A 14 -4.40 -3.45 -13.04
N ARG A 15 -4.00 -2.22 -12.69
CA ARG A 15 -2.57 -1.84 -12.58
C ARG A 15 -1.85 -2.60 -11.46
N ILE A 16 -2.54 -2.88 -10.36
CA ILE A 16 -1.98 -3.64 -9.24
C ILE A 16 -2.00 -5.15 -9.54
N THR A 17 -2.97 -5.65 -10.29
CA THR A 17 -3.04 -7.07 -10.68
C THR A 17 -2.17 -7.42 -11.89
N GLU A 18 -1.48 -6.45 -12.49
CA GLU A 18 -0.47 -6.63 -13.53
C GLU A 18 0.81 -7.29 -12.98
N GLU A 19 0.76 -8.62 -12.89
CA GLU A 19 1.80 -9.67 -12.71
C GLU A 19 2.94 -9.46 -11.67
N SER A 20 3.03 -8.33 -10.96
CA SER A 20 4.21 -8.00 -10.16
C SER A 20 3.99 -7.20 -8.87
N TYR A 21 2.77 -6.74 -8.56
CA TYR A 21 2.46 -6.23 -7.22
C TYR A 21 1.91 -7.34 -6.32
N GLN A 22 2.36 -7.35 -5.08
CA GLN A 22 1.81 -8.13 -3.98
C GLN A 22 0.89 -7.24 -3.15
N THR A 23 -0.38 -7.64 -3.02
CA THR A 23 -1.39 -6.92 -2.25
C THR A 23 -1.60 -7.52 -0.86
N TYR A 24 -1.67 -6.67 0.15
CA TYR A 24 -1.86 -7.03 1.55
C TYR A 24 -3.05 -6.24 2.11
N PRO A 25 -4.04 -6.91 2.74
CA PRO A 25 -5.23 -6.22 3.24
C PRO A 25 -4.94 -5.46 4.55
N LEU A 26 -5.56 -4.28 4.69
CA LEU A 26 -5.55 -3.43 5.90
C LEU A 26 -6.82 -3.69 6.71
N ASP A 27 -6.88 -4.83 7.43
CA ASP A 27 -8.08 -5.22 8.19
C ASP A 27 -8.09 -4.74 9.64
N SER A 28 -6.93 -4.63 10.30
CA SER A 28 -6.84 -4.28 11.75
C SER A 28 -5.46 -3.82 12.23
N ASP A 29 -4.40 -4.04 11.45
CA ASP A 29 -3.04 -3.65 11.79
C ASP A 29 -2.80 -2.17 11.40
N SER A 30 -1.86 -1.51 12.10
CA SER A 30 -1.37 -0.19 11.71
C SER A 30 -0.83 -0.21 10.28
N VAL A 31 -1.06 0.86 9.52
CA VAL A 31 -0.65 0.92 8.11
C VAL A 31 0.86 0.71 7.99
N SER A 32 1.62 1.32 8.91
CA SER A 32 3.06 1.15 9.02
C SER A 32 3.50 -0.30 9.22
N GLU A 33 2.80 -1.07 10.05
CA GLU A 33 3.09 -2.49 10.29
C GLU A 33 2.82 -3.33 9.03
N VAL A 34 1.69 -3.11 8.36
CA VAL A 34 1.35 -3.84 7.13
C VAL A 34 2.35 -3.52 6.03
N VAL A 35 2.76 -2.26 5.89
CA VAL A 35 3.80 -1.84 4.94
C VAL A 35 5.12 -2.58 5.20
N ILE A 36 5.59 -2.59 6.44
CA ILE A 36 6.83 -3.28 6.83
C ILE A 36 6.74 -4.76 6.47
N ARG A 37 5.66 -5.41 6.89
CA ARG A 37 5.42 -6.84 6.65
C ARG A 37 5.31 -7.15 5.16
N ALA A 38 4.63 -6.30 4.40
CA ALA A 38 4.45 -6.44 2.97
C ALA A 38 5.76 -6.35 2.21
N VAL A 39 6.59 -5.35 2.52
CA VAL A 39 7.92 -5.18 1.91
C VAL A 39 8.83 -6.33 2.30
N ALA A 40 8.94 -6.64 3.60
CA ALA A 40 9.72 -7.76 4.12
C ALA A 40 9.40 -9.07 3.41
N THR A 41 8.12 -9.38 3.26
CA THR A 41 7.64 -10.58 2.55
C THR A 41 8.00 -10.53 1.06
N THR A 42 7.88 -9.35 0.41
CA THR A 42 8.16 -9.19 -1.02
C THR A 42 9.65 -9.39 -1.35
N ILE A 43 10.55 -8.96 -0.47
CA ILE A 43 12.00 -9.13 -0.67
C ILE A 43 12.58 -10.34 0.06
N ASP A 44 11.74 -11.17 0.68
CA ASP A 44 12.11 -12.32 1.52
C ASP A 44 13.19 -11.94 2.56
N CYS A 45 12.95 -10.83 3.28
CA CYS A 45 13.88 -10.29 4.26
C CYS A 45 13.18 -10.11 5.61
N ASP A 46 13.97 -10.13 6.68
CA ASP A 46 13.44 -9.90 8.02
C ASP A 46 13.04 -8.42 8.17
N PRO A 47 11.86 -8.11 8.74
CA PRO A 47 11.43 -6.72 8.92
C PRO A 47 12.38 -5.90 9.80
N LEU A 48 13.20 -6.56 10.63
CA LEU A 48 14.25 -5.96 11.45
C LEU A 48 15.56 -5.69 10.69
N GLU A 49 15.77 -6.36 9.55
CA GLU A 49 16.94 -6.20 8.67
C GLU A 49 16.68 -5.13 7.59
N LEU A 50 15.43 -4.68 7.43
CA LEU A 50 15.06 -3.56 6.56
C LEU A 50 15.70 -2.25 7.07
N ASP A 51 16.03 -1.37 6.12
CA ASP A 51 16.43 0.01 6.47
C ASP A 51 15.32 0.66 7.30
N GLN A 52 15.67 1.44 8.31
CA GLN A 52 14.69 2.01 9.22
C GLN A 52 13.67 2.85 8.43
N LEU A 53 12.37 2.50 8.49
CA LEU A 53 11.32 3.28 7.82
C LEU A 53 11.41 4.77 8.18
N TYR A 54 11.78 5.06 9.42
CA TYR A 54 12.00 6.42 9.93
C TYR A 54 12.96 7.27 9.10
N GLY A 55 13.87 6.66 8.32
CA GLY A 55 14.75 7.36 7.38
C GLY A 55 14.04 7.87 6.12
N THR A 56 12.87 7.32 5.77
CA THR A 56 12.10 7.63 4.57
C THR A 56 10.71 8.21 4.88
N VAL A 57 9.99 7.62 5.83
CA VAL A 57 8.62 7.98 6.21
C VAL A 57 8.41 7.76 7.71
N ASP A 58 7.74 8.69 8.37
CA ASP A 58 7.38 8.54 9.78
C ASP A 58 6.21 7.55 9.89
N PRO A 59 6.38 6.39 10.56
CA PRO A 59 5.36 5.35 10.63
C PRO A 59 4.15 5.76 11.48
N ASP A 60 4.32 6.71 12.41
CA ASP A 60 3.27 7.22 13.29
C ASP A 60 2.42 8.25 12.54
N ALA A 61 3.05 9.15 11.78
CA ALA A 61 2.37 10.06 10.89
C ALA A 61 1.66 9.32 9.74
N LEU A 62 2.28 8.25 9.21
CA LEU A 62 1.63 7.39 8.23
C LEU A 62 0.42 6.69 8.84
N ASP A 63 0.51 6.21 10.08
CA ASP A 63 -0.66 5.64 10.75
C ASP A 63 -1.72 6.71 10.93
N ASP A 64 -1.39 7.89 11.47
CA ASP A 64 -2.32 9.01 11.70
C ASP A 64 -3.09 9.40 10.43
N LEU A 65 -2.40 9.50 9.28
CA LEU A 65 -3.00 9.78 7.97
C LEU A 65 -4.11 8.80 7.56
N PHE A 66 -4.07 7.56 8.08
CA PHE A 66 -5.02 6.50 7.75
C PHE A 66 -5.84 6.00 8.97
N THR A 67 -5.47 6.39 10.20
CA THR A 67 -6.14 6.07 11.47
C THR A 67 -7.36 6.96 11.71
N GLU A 68 -7.40 8.16 11.09
CA GLU A 68 -8.53 9.09 11.12
C GLU A 68 -9.78 8.61 10.34
N GLY A 69 -10.03 7.30 10.36
CA GLY A 69 -11.33 6.67 10.16
C GLY A 69 -11.90 6.71 8.74
N PRO A 70 -12.77 5.74 8.40
CA PRO A 70 -13.43 5.66 7.10
C PRO A 70 -14.41 6.83 6.81
N SER A 71 -14.56 7.77 7.75
CA SER A 71 -15.51 8.90 7.74
C SER A 71 -14.85 10.28 7.78
N ALA A 72 -13.52 10.41 7.68
CA ALA A 72 -12.96 11.64 7.11
C ALA A 72 -13.14 11.49 5.60
N SER A 73 -14.01 12.30 4.99
CA SER A 73 -14.33 12.21 3.57
C SER A 73 -13.02 12.17 2.77
N PRO A 74 -12.62 11.00 2.22
CA PRO A 74 -11.48 10.96 1.34
C PRO A 74 -12.01 11.62 0.10
N THR A 75 -11.60 12.86 -0.09
CA THR A 75 -11.76 13.48 -1.40
C THR A 75 -10.94 12.58 -2.32
N ALA A 76 -11.67 11.73 -3.05
CA ALA A 76 -11.26 10.84 -4.13
C ALA A 76 -9.78 10.44 -4.17
N ASP A 77 -9.51 9.15 -3.95
CA ASP A 77 -8.29 8.51 -4.47
C ASP A 77 -6.96 8.86 -3.75
N GLY A 78 -6.99 8.99 -2.42
CA GLY A 78 -5.78 9.17 -1.61
C GLY A 78 -4.90 7.92 -1.58
N GLN A 79 -4.18 7.66 -2.68
CA GLN A 79 -3.14 6.64 -2.77
C GLN A 79 -1.81 7.26 -2.34
N PHE A 80 -1.15 6.64 -1.37
CA PHE A 80 0.19 7.06 -0.96
C PHE A 80 1.22 6.14 -1.60
N ILE A 81 2.04 6.71 -2.48
CA ILE A 81 3.04 5.95 -3.26
C ILE A 81 4.42 6.45 -2.87
N PHE A 82 5.28 5.53 -2.45
CA PHE A 82 6.67 5.82 -2.13
C PHE A 82 7.56 4.62 -2.41
N SER A 83 8.84 4.90 -2.63
CA SER A 83 9.87 3.87 -2.79
C SER A 83 10.53 3.58 -1.45
N PHE A 84 10.65 2.31 -1.08
CA PHE A 84 11.28 1.88 0.16
C PHE A 84 12.04 0.56 -0.07
N SER A 85 13.31 0.51 0.31
CA SER A 85 14.19 -0.67 0.17
C SER A 85 14.21 -1.32 -1.23
N GLY A 86 14.13 -0.50 -2.29
CA GLY A 86 14.08 -1.02 -3.68
C GLY A 86 12.73 -1.61 -4.08
N CYS A 87 11.69 -1.38 -3.28
CA CYS A 87 10.30 -1.67 -3.60
C CYS A 87 9.50 -0.39 -3.76
N GLU A 88 8.49 -0.42 -4.61
CA GLU A 88 7.42 0.57 -4.67
C GLU A 88 6.27 0.12 -3.80
N VAL A 89 5.90 0.94 -2.83
CA VAL A 89 4.79 0.71 -1.93
C VAL A 89 3.67 1.67 -2.28
N VAL A 90 2.48 1.13 -2.51
CA VAL A 90 1.24 1.85 -2.83
C VAL A 90 0.24 1.53 -1.74
N ILE A 91 -0.10 2.51 -0.93
CA ILE A 91 -1.08 2.37 0.15
C ILE A 91 -2.39 2.97 -0.31
N SER A 92 -3.45 2.18 -0.16
CA SER A 92 -4.83 2.58 -0.43
C SER A 92 -5.67 2.42 0.83
N ARG A 93 -6.94 2.79 0.73
CA ARG A 93 -7.90 2.76 1.85
C ARG A 93 -7.97 1.43 2.61
N ASN A 94 -7.87 0.31 1.88
CA ASN A 94 -8.07 -1.03 2.44
C ASN A 94 -6.96 -2.02 2.06
N VAL A 95 -5.98 -1.61 1.26
CA VAL A 95 -4.97 -2.51 0.71
C VAL A 95 -3.64 -1.79 0.56
N VAL A 96 -2.55 -2.51 0.84
CA VAL A 96 -1.18 -2.10 0.53
C VAL A 96 -0.70 -2.97 -0.62
N ALA A 97 -0.33 -2.37 -1.75
CA ALA A 97 0.31 -3.04 -2.86
C ALA A 97 1.81 -2.76 -2.85
N VAL A 98 2.63 -3.78 -3.00
CA VAL A 98 4.10 -3.66 -3.03
C VAL A 98 4.64 -4.32 -4.28
N ARG A 99 5.50 -3.62 -5.02
CA ARG A 99 6.21 -4.17 -6.18
C ARG A 99 7.71 -4.02 -5.98
N ARG A 100 8.47 -5.05 -6.33
CA ARG A 100 9.94 -4.95 -6.40
C ARG A 100 10.34 -4.23 -7.70
N PHE A 101 11.24 -3.25 -7.62
CA PHE A 101 11.91 -2.74 -8.81
C PHE A 101 12.92 -3.81 -9.26
N ASP A 102 12.57 -4.62 -10.26
CA ASP A 102 13.52 -5.48 -10.97
C ASP A 102 14.28 -4.59 -11.97
N ASP A 103 15.62 -4.62 -11.95
CA ASP A 103 16.50 -3.92 -12.93
C ASP A 103 16.74 -4.80 -14.15
#